data_AF-A0A959PMA9-F1
#
_entry.id   AF-A0A959PMA9-F1
#
_cell.length_a   1.000
_cell.length_b   1.000
_cell.length_c   1.000
_cell.angle_alpha   90.00
_cell.angle_beta   90.00
_cell.angle_gamma   90.00
#
_symmetry.space_group_name_H-M   'P 1'
#
loop_
_entity.id
_entity.type
_entity.pdbx_description
1 polymer ?
#
loop_
_entity_poly.entity_id
_entity_poly.type
_entity_poly.pdbx_seq_one_letter_code
_entity_poly.pdbx_strand_id
1 'polypeptide(L)' 'MVPEFLMDKFEVTNIQYKAFVDAGGYTNPAYWTEPILVDGKEMVIDEAAKLFVDRTGRPGPAGWEGGIYPAGLENHPVTG' A
#
# COMPACT_ATOMS: atom_id res chain seq x y z
N MET A 1 28.62 -8.56 -6.58
CA MET A 1 28.15 -9.70 -5.78
C MET A 1 27.09 -9.16 -4.83
N VAL A 2 25.91 -9.77 -4.79
CA VAL A 2 24.83 -9.35 -3.88
C VAL A 2 24.99 -10.12 -2.55
N PRO A 3 24.92 -9.47 -1.38
CA PRO A 3 24.94 -10.15 -0.08
C PRO A 3 23.78 -11.15 0.10
N GLU A 4 23.86 -12.04 1.08
CA GLU A 4 22.75 -12.95 1.41
C GLU A 4 21.54 -12.17 1.96
N PHE A 5 20.33 -12.55 1.51
CA PHE A 5 19.07 -11.97 1.97
C PHE A 5 17.97 -13.03 1.96
N LEU A 6 16.87 -12.74 2.66
CA LEU A 6 15.65 -13.55 2.65
C LEU A 6 14.59 -12.87 1.78
N MET A 7 13.73 -13.67 1.17
CA MET A 7 12.54 -13.23 0.48
C MET A 7 11.39 -14.14 0.89
N ASP A 8 10.24 -13.56 1.16
CA ASP A 8 9.05 -14.33 1.45
C ASP A 8 8.65 -15.20 0.25
N LYS A 9 8.09 -16.38 0.55
CA LYS A 9 7.64 -17.33 -0.47
C LYS A 9 6.36 -16.86 -1.18
N PHE A 10 5.56 -16.03 -0.53
CA PHE A 10 4.26 -15.58 -1.01
C PHE A 10 4.19 -14.05 -0.98
N GLU A 11 3.38 -13.50 -1.87
CA GLU A 11 3.09 -12.08 -1.94
C GLU A 11 2.25 -11.64 -0.72
N VAL A 12 2.30 -10.33 -0.43
CA VAL A 12 1.46 -9.73 0.62
C VAL A 12 -0.01 -9.85 0.22
N THR A 13 -0.80 -10.40 1.12
CA THR A 13 -2.24 -10.61 0.91
C THR A 13 -3.06 -9.35 1.16
N ASN A 14 -4.29 -9.29 0.64
CA ASN A 14 -5.21 -8.19 0.92
C ASN A 14 -5.48 -7.97 2.42
N ILE A 15 -5.64 -9.05 3.21
CA ILE A 15 -5.86 -8.91 4.66
C ILE A 15 -4.64 -8.34 5.39
N GLN A 16 -3.43 -8.71 4.96
CA GLN A 16 -2.19 -8.14 5.51
C GLN A 16 -2.04 -6.67 5.10
N TYR A 17 -2.32 -6.33 3.83
CA TYR A 17 -2.26 -4.95 3.37
C TYR A 17 -3.32 -4.08 4.05
N LYS A 18 -4.51 -4.64 4.34
CA LYS A 18 -5.56 -3.94 5.10
C LYS A 18 -5.07 -3.58 6.49
N ALA A 19 -4.37 -4.48 7.17
CA ALA A 19 -3.77 -4.19 8.48
C ALA A 19 -2.74 -3.05 8.41
N PHE A 20 -1.94 -2.98 7.33
CA PHE A 20 -1.05 -1.84 7.07
C PHE A 20 -1.83 -0.53 6.92
N VAL A 21 -2.88 -0.50 6.08
CA VAL A 21 -3.72 0.69 5.88
C VAL A 21 -4.37 1.13 7.19
N ASP A 22 -4.93 0.19 7.97
CA ASP A 22 -5.59 0.45 9.26
C ASP A 22 -4.62 0.98 10.33
N ALA A 23 -3.35 0.58 10.26
CA ALA A 23 -2.29 1.08 11.13
C ALA A 23 -1.77 2.47 10.72
N GLY A 24 -2.47 3.16 9.81
CA GLY A 24 -2.04 4.46 9.29
C GLY A 24 -0.94 4.34 8.23
N GLY A 25 -0.95 3.27 7.44
CA GLY A 25 0.08 2.99 6.45
C GLY A 25 0.39 4.15 5.50
N TYR A 26 -0.63 4.91 5.10
CA TYR A 26 -0.48 6.09 4.24
C TYR A 26 -0.37 7.42 4.98
N THR A 27 -0.40 7.43 6.31
CA THR A 27 -0.41 8.67 7.11
C THR A 27 0.69 8.69 8.17
N ASN A 28 1.48 7.62 8.27
CA ASN A 28 2.59 7.51 9.20
C ASN A 28 3.92 7.67 8.44
N PRO A 29 4.59 8.83 8.54
CA PRO A 29 5.87 9.09 7.87
C PRO A 29 6.98 8.12 8.28
N ALA A 30 6.89 7.46 9.44
CA ALA A 30 7.88 6.49 9.88
C ALA A 30 7.97 5.26 8.97
N TYR A 31 6.92 4.97 8.18
CA TYR A 31 6.93 3.87 7.21
C TYR A 31 7.50 4.27 5.85
N TRP A 32 7.73 5.56 5.61
CA TRP A 32 8.18 6.11 4.34
C TRP A 32 9.47 6.89 4.54
N THR A 33 10.58 6.16 4.64
CA THR A 33 11.91 6.74 4.87
C THR A 33 12.53 7.35 3.62
N GLU A 34 12.10 6.89 2.44
CA GLU A 34 12.57 7.35 1.15
C GLU A 34 11.53 8.26 0.48
N PRO A 35 11.96 9.20 -0.40
CA PRO A 35 11.03 10.04 -1.15
C PRO A 35 10.10 9.21 -2.04
N ILE A 36 8.84 9.62 -2.11
CA ILE A 36 7.88 9.02 -3.05
C ILE A 36 8.00 9.77 -4.37
N LEU A 37 8.27 9.05 -5.46
CA LEU A 37 8.33 9.61 -6.79
C LEU A 37 7.00 9.44 -7.51
N VAL A 38 6.39 10.55 -7.92
CA VAL A 38 5.21 10.56 -8.79
C VAL A 38 5.52 11.42 -10.00
N ASP A 39 5.41 10.84 -11.19
CA ASP A 39 5.79 11.47 -12.46
C ASP A 39 7.20 12.09 -12.43
N GLY A 40 8.12 11.44 -11.73
CA GLY A 40 9.50 11.88 -11.57
C GLY A 40 9.70 13.05 -10.58
N LYS A 41 8.67 13.46 -9.85
CA LYS A 41 8.75 14.47 -8.79
C LYS A 41 8.69 13.83 -7.42
N GLU A 42 9.58 14.25 -6.53
CA GLU A 42 9.57 13.85 -5.13
C GLU A 42 8.38 14.48 -4.40
N MET A 43 7.70 13.66 -3.59
CA MET A 43 6.64 14.07 -2.69
C MET A 43 6.81 13.39 -1.33
N VAL A 44 6.35 14.09 -0.29
CA VAL A 44 6.19 13.50 1.04
C VAL A 44 4.92 12.67 1.11
N ILE A 45 4.86 11.72 2.04
CA ILE A 45 3.71 10.82 2.16
C ILE A 45 2.38 11.56 2.32
N ASP A 46 2.34 12.69 3.06
CA ASP A 46 1.12 13.47 3.27
C ASP A 46 0.51 14.01 1.96
N GLU A 47 1.34 14.26 0.95
CA GLU A 47 0.90 14.68 -0.38
C GLU A 47 0.58 13.48 -1.27
N ALA A 48 1.48 12.48 -1.28
CA ALA A 48 1.33 11.28 -2.11
C ALA A 48 0.12 10.42 -1.70
N ALA A 49 -0.22 10.36 -0.41
CA ALA A 49 -1.36 9.60 0.11
C ALA A 49 -2.70 10.01 -0.51
N LYS A 50 -2.81 11.24 -1.02
CA LYS A 50 -4.00 11.71 -1.75
C LYS A 50 -4.21 10.98 -3.08
N LEU A 51 -3.17 10.33 -3.60
CA LEU A 51 -3.19 9.51 -4.81
C LEU A 51 -3.43 8.03 -4.50
N PHE A 52 -3.17 7.60 -3.26
CA PHE A 52 -3.33 6.21 -2.82
C PHE A 52 -4.75 5.96 -2.29
N VAL A 53 -5.72 6.18 -3.18
CA VAL A 53 -7.14 6.07 -2.87
C VAL A 53 -7.83 5.03 -3.75
N ASP A 54 -8.82 4.38 -3.16
CA ASP A 54 -9.68 3.41 -3.79
C ASP A 54 -10.75 4.08 -4.68
N ARG A 55 -11.65 3.27 -5.26
CA ARG A 55 -12.72 3.76 -6.15
C ARG A 55 -13.69 4.74 -5.51
N THR A 56 -13.74 4.78 -4.18
CA THR A 56 -14.61 5.66 -3.39
C THR A 56 -13.87 6.87 -2.81
N GLY A 57 -12.57 7.02 -3.12
CA GLY A 57 -11.73 8.07 -2.56
C GLY A 57 -11.25 7.79 -1.14
N ARG A 58 -11.40 6.55 -0.63
CA ARG A 58 -10.87 6.16 0.68
C ARG A 58 -9.45 5.62 0.54
N PRO A 59 -8.60 5.70 1.58
CA PRO A 59 -7.24 5.18 1.48
C PRO A 59 -7.22 3.68 1.16
N GLY A 60 -6.49 3.28 0.13
CA GLY A 60 -6.40 1.88 -0.30
C GLY A 60 -5.97 1.69 -1.76
N PRO A 61 -5.67 0.46 -2.18
CA PRO A 61 -5.42 0.11 -3.58
C PRO A 61 -6.57 0.50 -4.51
N ALA A 62 -6.27 0.86 -5.76
CA ALA A 62 -7.24 1.36 -6.74
C ALA A 62 -8.38 0.37 -7.09
N GLY A 63 -8.17 -0.93 -6.85
CA GLY A 63 -9.19 -1.97 -7.05
C GLY A 63 -10.21 -2.11 -5.92
N TRP A 64 -9.94 -1.52 -4.75
CA TRP A 64 -10.79 -1.65 -3.56
C TRP A 64 -12.00 -0.70 -3.61
N GLU A 65 -12.94 -0.93 -2.69
CA GLU A 65 -14.13 -0.09 -2.55
C GLU A 65 -14.50 0.08 -1.08
N GLY A 66 -14.82 1.30 -0.65
CA GLY A 66 -15.18 1.57 0.75
C GLY A 66 -14.04 1.36 1.75
N GLY A 67 -12.79 1.29 1.29
CA GLY A 67 -11.60 0.93 2.07
C GLY A 67 -11.44 -0.57 2.27
N ILE A 68 -12.14 -1.41 1.49
CA ILE A 68 -12.18 -2.87 1.66
C ILE A 68 -11.84 -3.55 0.33
N TYR A 69 -11.06 -4.64 0.40
CA TYR A 69 -10.77 -5.51 -0.75
C TYR A 69 -12.03 -6.24 -1.23
N PRO A 70 -12.08 -6.70 -2.50
CA PRO A 70 -13.21 -7.48 -2.99
C PRO A 70 -13.45 -8.73 -2.14
N ALA A 71 -14.71 -9.03 -1.84
CA ALA A 71 -15.08 -10.16 -0.99
C ALA A 71 -14.53 -11.50 -1.54
N GLY A 72 -13.97 -12.34 -0.66
CA GLY A 72 -13.37 -13.62 -1.05
C GLY A 72 -11.92 -13.53 -1.51
N LEU A 73 -11.33 -12.32 -1.55
CA LEU A 73 -9.92 -12.10 -1.92
C LEU A 73 -9.00 -11.86 -0.72
N GLU A 74 -9.42 -12.19 0.50
CA GLU A 74 -8.68 -11.92 1.75
C GLU A 74 -7.23 -12.41 1.68
N ASN A 75 -7.05 -13.64 1.20
CA ASN A 75 -5.77 -14.34 1.11
C ASN A 75 -5.12 -14.27 -0.27
N HIS A 76 -5.71 -13.50 -1.20
CA HIS A 76 -5.10 -13.25 -2.49
C HIS A 76 -4.09 -12.11 -2.39
N PRO A 77 -3.08 -12.07 -3.27
CA PRO A 77 -2.15 -10.96 -3.36
C PRO A 77 -2.89 -9.62 -3.48
N VAL A 78 -2.39 -8.59 -2.81
CA VAL A 78 -2.91 -7.24 -2.97
C VAL A 78 -2.61 -6.74 -4.39
N THR A 79 -3.60 -6.12 -5.04
CA THR A 79 -3.48 -5.59 -6.41
C THR A 79 -4.19 -4.25 -6.52
N GLY A 80 -3.69 -3.36 -7.39
CA GLY A 80 -4.26 -2.04 -7.65
C GLY A 80 -3.34 -1.18 -8.48
#